data_AF-A0A062Y0N7-F1
#
_entry.id   AF-A0A062Y0N7-F1
#
_cell.length_a   1.000
_cell.length_b   1.000
_cell.length_c   1.000
_cell.angle_alpha   90.00
_cell.angle_beta   90.00
_cell.angle_gamma   90.00
#
_symmetry.space_group_name_H-M   'P 1'
#
loop_
_entity.id
_entity.type
_entity.pdbx_description
1 polymer ?
#
loop_
_entity_poly.entity_id
_entity_poly.type
_entity_poly.pdbx_seq_one_letter_code
_entity_poly.pdbx_strand_id
1 'polypeptide(L)'
;MSPTADVRAQILEANRQAAEALRTRFLQEKTLVVNLISSPGSGKTTLLEATLARLSGKLKTAVLVGDIATERDADRIRKLGLPAYQILTGGACHLDARQVQGALEKAGFGALDILFIENVGNLICPTSYDLGEDFKVVLLSLTEGDDKPFKYPAIFARASVALLTKVDLLGIVDFDVEAVERQIRTLNPHGEILRVSAKTGEGMEAWCRKLEHALVAKRA
;
A
#
# COMPACT_ATOMS: atom_id res chain seq x y z
N MET A 1 -26.24 -6.12 -24.00
CA MET A 1 -25.25 -5.62 -23.03
C MET A 1 -25.49 -4.12 -22.84
N SER A 2 -25.52 -3.63 -21.60
CA SER A 2 -25.76 -2.21 -21.32
C SER A 2 -24.56 -1.35 -21.74
N PRO A 3 -24.75 -0.15 -22.33
CA PRO A 3 -23.67 0.78 -22.69
C PRO A 3 -22.70 1.09 -21.53
N THR A 4 -23.20 1.06 -20.29
CA THR A 4 -22.41 1.30 -19.07
C THR A 4 -21.45 0.16 -18.72
N ALA A 5 -21.76 -1.08 -19.10
CA ALA A 5 -20.87 -2.21 -18.86
C ALA A 5 -19.64 -2.18 -19.79
N ASP A 6 -19.82 -1.69 -21.01
CA ASP A 6 -18.78 -1.56 -22.03
C ASP A 6 -17.75 -0.49 -21.64
N VAL A 7 -18.22 0.69 -21.20
CA VAL A 7 -17.33 1.78 -20.72
C VAL A 7 -16.48 1.34 -19.53
N ARG A 8 -17.05 0.62 -18.56
CA ARG A 8 -16.30 0.13 -17.39
C ARG A 8 -15.21 -0.87 -17.80
N ALA A 9 -15.53 -1.78 -18.73
CA ALA A 9 -14.56 -2.75 -19.23
C ALA A 9 -13.39 -2.05 -19.94
N GLN A 10 -13.69 -1.04 -20.77
CA GLN A 10 -12.68 -0.24 -21.45
C GLN A 10 -11.76 0.52 -20.48
N ILE A 11 -12.31 1.08 -19.39
CA ILE A 11 -11.51 1.76 -18.36
C ILE A 11 -10.55 0.79 -17.66
N LEU A 12 -11.03 -0.40 -17.28
CA LEU A 12 -10.21 -1.40 -16.61
C LEU A 12 -9.13 -1.97 -17.54
N GLU A 13 -9.46 -2.13 -18.82
CA GLU A 13 -8.51 -2.57 -19.84
C GLU A 13 -7.41 -1.53 -20.08
N ALA A 14 -7.77 -0.25 -20.18
CA ALA A 14 -6.80 0.84 -20.27
C ALA A 14 -5.90 0.91 -19.02
N ASN A 15 -6.47 0.68 -17.83
CA ASN A 15 -5.67 0.57 -16.60
C ASN A 15 -4.70 -0.61 -16.66
N ARG A 16 -5.15 -1.78 -17.12
CA ARG A 16 -4.33 -2.99 -17.23
C ARG A 16 -3.11 -2.74 -18.14
N GLN A 17 -3.31 -2.13 -19.29
CA GLN A 17 -2.22 -1.80 -20.22
C GLN A 17 -1.20 -0.84 -19.57
N ALA A 18 -1.65 0.20 -18.88
CA ALA A 18 -0.77 1.11 -18.15
C ALA A 18 -0.02 0.41 -17.00
N ALA A 19 -0.70 -0.48 -16.26
CA ALA A 19 -0.09 -1.27 -15.19
C ALA A 19 0.99 -2.23 -15.70
N GLU A 20 0.77 -2.87 -16.85
CA GLU A 20 1.75 -3.75 -17.51
C GLU A 20 2.99 -2.98 -17.97
N ALA A 21 2.80 -1.79 -18.54
CA ALA A 21 3.91 -0.91 -18.91
C ALA A 21 4.72 -0.48 -17.68
N LEU A 22 4.06 -0.04 -16.61
CA LEU A 22 4.70 0.31 -15.34
C LEU A 22 5.47 -0.87 -14.74
N ARG A 23 4.86 -2.06 -14.68
CA ARG A 23 5.50 -3.27 -14.17
C ARG A 23 6.75 -3.61 -14.97
N THR A 24 6.69 -3.53 -16.30
CA THR A 24 7.84 -3.76 -17.18
C THR A 24 8.97 -2.79 -16.87
N ARG A 25 8.65 -1.49 -16.72
CA ARG A 25 9.61 -0.46 -16.32
C ARG A 25 10.24 -0.77 -14.96
N PHE A 26 9.43 -1.05 -13.93
CA PHE A 26 9.94 -1.34 -12.59
C PHE A 26 10.79 -2.61 -12.53
N LEU A 27 10.49 -3.61 -13.36
CA LEU A 27 11.31 -4.81 -13.51
C LEU A 27 12.67 -4.47 -14.14
N GLN A 28 12.70 -3.67 -15.20
CA GLN A 28 13.94 -3.23 -15.84
C GLN A 28 14.81 -2.37 -14.91
N GLU A 29 14.19 -1.46 -14.16
CA GLU A 29 14.85 -0.60 -13.17
C GLU A 29 15.23 -1.35 -11.89
N LYS A 30 14.73 -2.59 -11.70
CA LYS A 30 14.87 -3.39 -10.48
C LYS A 30 14.41 -2.64 -9.22
N THR A 31 13.34 -1.86 -9.36
CA THR A 31 12.68 -1.08 -8.30
C THR A 31 11.56 -1.90 -7.68
N LEU A 32 11.60 -2.21 -6.39
CA LEU A 32 10.48 -2.86 -5.70
C LEU A 32 9.33 -1.86 -5.51
N VAL A 33 8.12 -2.21 -5.88
CA VAL A 33 6.94 -1.34 -5.80
C VAL A 33 5.89 -1.97 -4.90
N VAL A 34 5.49 -1.23 -3.85
CA VAL A 34 4.59 -1.73 -2.80
C VAL A 34 3.39 -0.80 -2.66
N ASN A 35 2.18 -1.36 -2.82
CA ASN A 35 0.92 -0.61 -2.75
C ASN A 35 0.25 -0.81 -1.38
N LEU A 36 0.19 0.26 -0.57
CA LEU A 36 -0.43 0.27 0.75
C LEU A 36 -1.91 0.65 0.65
N ILE A 37 -2.80 -0.27 1.03
CA ILE A 37 -4.25 -0.11 0.99
C ILE A 37 -4.81 -0.25 2.42
N SER A 38 -5.73 0.63 2.82
CA SER A 38 -6.30 0.60 4.17
C SER A 38 -7.61 1.39 4.23
N SER A 39 -8.32 1.33 5.35
CA SER A 39 -9.34 2.35 5.69
C SER A 39 -8.68 3.71 5.97
N PRO A 40 -9.44 4.81 5.96
CA PRO A 40 -8.96 6.09 6.50
C PRO A 40 -8.54 5.92 7.98
N GLY A 41 -7.39 6.49 8.35
CA GLY A 41 -6.92 6.46 9.74
C GLY A 41 -6.26 5.15 10.22
N SER A 42 -6.07 4.14 9.36
CA SER A 42 -5.36 2.89 9.72
C SER A 42 -3.86 3.08 9.97
N GLY A 43 -3.31 4.25 9.63
CA GLY A 43 -1.92 4.62 9.92
C GLY A 43 -0.91 4.42 8.79
N LYS A 44 -1.33 4.46 7.51
CA LYS A 44 -0.44 4.35 6.34
C LYS A 44 0.73 5.34 6.36
N THR A 45 0.45 6.64 6.44
CA THR A 45 1.50 7.67 6.51
C THR A 45 2.46 7.45 7.69
N THR A 46 1.93 7.14 8.88
CA THR A 46 2.76 6.92 10.08
C THR A 46 3.61 5.65 9.96
N LEU A 47 3.08 4.59 9.35
CA LEU A 47 3.84 3.39 9.00
C LEU A 47 4.98 3.74 8.03
N LEU A 48 4.68 4.55 7.00
CA LEU A 48 5.68 4.98 6.02
C LEU A 48 6.78 5.83 6.64
N GLU A 49 6.43 6.84 7.44
CA GLU A 49 7.41 7.65 8.18
C GLU A 49 8.37 6.75 8.99
N ALA A 50 7.82 5.80 9.75
CA ALA A 50 8.59 4.86 10.57
C ALA A 50 9.41 3.86 9.74
N THR A 51 8.91 3.45 8.57
CA THR A 51 9.59 2.54 7.64
C THR A 51 10.75 3.25 6.96
N LEU A 52 10.50 4.40 6.36
CA LEU A 52 11.49 5.17 5.62
C LEU A 52 12.62 5.63 6.54
N ALA A 53 12.32 6.04 7.79
CA ALA A 53 13.36 6.36 8.76
C ALA A 53 14.32 5.19 9.04
N ARG A 54 13.83 3.95 9.05
CA ARG A 54 14.65 2.73 9.28
C ARG A 54 15.44 2.28 8.04
N LEU A 55 14.94 2.58 6.85
CA LEU A 55 15.58 2.27 5.57
C LEU A 55 16.50 3.39 5.08
N SER A 56 16.36 4.61 5.64
CA SER A 56 17.16 5.77 5.28
C SER A 56 18.65 5.51 5.44
N GLY A 57 19.44 6.00 4.47
CA GLY A 57 20.88 5.77 4.38
C GLY A 57 21.29 4.38 3.89
N LYS A 58 20.36 3.42 3.79
CA LYS A 58 20.62 2.07 3.25
C LYS A 58 20.02 1.86 1.87
N LEU A 59 18.80 2.37 1.66
CA LEU A 59 18.05 2.22 0.42
C LEU A 59 17.52 3.57 -0.06
N LYS A 60 17.51 3.77 -1.38
CA LYS A 60 16.86 4.88 -2.06
C LYS A 60 15.37 4.62 -2.15
N THR A 61 14.60 5.34 -1.35
CA THR A 61 13.14 5.16 -1.27
C THR A 61 12.40 6.42 -1.68
N ALA A 62 11.23 6.27 -2.29
CA ALA A 62 10.29 7.37 -2.52
C ALA A 62 8.84 6.94 -2.27
N VAL A 63 7.96 7.91 -2.10
CA VAL A 63 6.52 7.67 -1.90
C VAL A 63 5.67 8.44 -2.90
N LEU A 64 4.76 7.76 -3.58
CA LEU A 64 3.60 8.39 -4.22
C LEU A 64 2.42 8.35 -3.25
N VAL A 65 1.86 9.50 -2.95
CA VAL A 65 0.77 9.64 -1.98
C VAL A 65 -0.52 9.95 -2.71
N GLY A 66 -1.51 9.08 -2.63
CA GLY A 66 -2.85 9.27 -3.18
C GLY A 66 -3.83 9.78 -2.13
N ASP A 67 -4.36 10.99 -2.31
CA ASP A 67 -5.40 11.56 -1.46
C ASP A 67 -6.41 12.32 -2.32
N ILE A 68 -7.63 12.47 -1.80
CA ILE A 68 -8.76 13.08 -2.50
C ILE A 68 -8.54 14.59 -2.69
N ALA A 69 -8.03 15.28 -1.65
CA ALA A 69 -8.11 16.73 -1.60
C ALA A 69 -6.90 17.46 -0.98
N THR A 70 -5.98 16.78 -0.29
CA THR A 70 -4.91 17.46 0.46
C THR A 70 -3.53 16.92 0.12
N GLU A 71 -2.48 17.71 0.36
CA GLU A 71 -1.08 17.26 0.27
C GLU A 71 -0.49 16.87 1.63
N ARG A 72 -1.32 16.77 2.69
CA ARG A 72 -0.84 16.70 4.08
C ARG A 72 0.09 15.52 4.32
N ASP A 73 -0.21 14.37 3.71
CA ASP A 73 0.58 13.16 3.88
C ASP A 73 1.91 13.22 3.11
N ALA A 74 1.92 13.77 1.90
CA ALA A 74 3.17 14.03 1.16
C ALA A 74 4.05 15.05 1.90
N ASP A 75 3.48 16.13 2.44
CA ASP A 75 4.19 17.14 3.23
C ASP A 75 4.85 16.55 4.47
N ARG A 76 4.15 15.66 5.17
CA ARG A 76 4.69 14.97 6.34
C ARG A 76 5.95 14.19 6.00
N ILE A 77 5.93 13.45 4.89
CA ILE A 77 7.10 12.68 4.43
C ILE A 77 8.23 13.62 3.98
N ARG A 78 7.92 14.66 3.21
CA ARG A 78 8.91 15.67 2.76
C ARG A 78 9.60 16.38 3.92
N LYS A 79 8.89 16.66 5.03
CA LYS A 79 9.47 17.26 6.25
C LYS A 79 10.53 16.41 6.92
N LEU A 80 10.56 15.10 6.65
CA LEU A 80 11.60 14.19 7.11
C LEU A 80 12.82 14.15 6.16
N GLY A 81 12.83 14.99 5.11
CA GLY A 81 13.87 15.00 4.08
C GLY A 81 13.76 13.85 3.08
N LEU A 82 12.60 13.17 3.03
CA LEU A 82 12.38 11.99 2.21
C LEU A 82 11.60 12.32 0.93
N PRO A 83 11.91 11.70 -0.22
CA PRO A 83 11.21 11.96 -1.47
C PRO A 83 9.74 11.50 -1.41
N ALA A 84 8.82 12.43 -1.63
CA ALA A 84 7.40 12.12 -1.80
C ALA A 84 6.75 13.04 -2.82
N TYR A 85 5.75 12.51 -3.54
CA TYR A 85 4.96 13.24 -4.52
C TYR A 85 3.47 12.96 -4.35
N GLN A 86 2.66 14.01 -4.31
CA GLN A 86 1.22 13.93 -4.13
C GLN A 86 0.50 13.68 -5.46
N ILE A 87 -0.45 12.74 -5.44
CA ILE A 87 -1.44 12.52 -6.47
C ILE A 87 -2.79 12.96 -5.88
N LEU A 88 -3.35 14.05 -6.40
CA LEU A 88 -4.71 14.47 -6.07
C LEU A 88 -5.69 13.72 -6.98
N THR A 89 -6.55 12.89 -6.39
CA THR A 89 -7.44 12.03 -7.17
C THR A 89 -8.68 12.75 -7.71
N GLY A 90 -8.95 13.98 -7.26
CA GLY A 90 -10.06 14.79 -7.74
C GLY A 90 -11.43 14.19 -7.46
N GLY A 91 -11.56 13.42 -6.37
CA GLY A 91 -12.80 12.75 -5.96
C GLY A 91 -12.81 11.23 -6.19
N ALA A 92 -11.83 10.66 -6.90
CA ALA A 92 -11.77 9.20 -7.06
C ALA A 92 -11.35 8.50 -5.75
N CYS A 93 -12.02 7.39 -5.44
CA CYS A 93 -11.80 6.58 -4.22
C CYS A 93 -10.60 5.62 -4.29
N HIS A 94 -9.79 5.69 -5.35
CA HIS A 94 -8.63 4.84 -5.62
C HIS A 94 -7.65 5.56 -6.55
N LEU A 95 -6.43 5.03 -6.61
CA LEU A 95 -5.48 5.34 -7.67
C LEU A 95 -5.63 4.38 -8.86
N ASP A 96 -5.34 4.87 -10.06
CA ASP A 96 -5.16 4.07 -11.27
C ASP A 96 -3.71 4.15 -11.79
N ALA A 97 -3.31 3.20 -12.64
CA ALA A 97 -1.94 3.09 -13.15
C ALA A 97 -1.50 4.31 -13.98
N ARG A 98 -2.42 4.98 -14.67
CA ARG A 98 -2.10 6.16 -15.49
C ARG A 98 -1.78 7.36 -14.60
N GLN A 99 -2.49 7.50 -13.47
CA GLN A 99 -2.17 8.49 -12.45
C GLN A 99 -0.77 8.25 -11.86
N VAL A 100 -0.43 6.99 -11.56
CA VAL A 100 0.91 6.61 -11.07
C VAL A 100 1.99 6.95 -12.10
N GLN A 101 1.78 6.60 -13.37
CA GLN A 101 2.72 6.93 -14.44
C GLN A 101 2.96 8.44 -14.56
N GLY A 102 1.89 9.23 -14.66
CA GLY A 102 2.01 10.69 -14.77
C GLY A 102 2.63 11.33 -13.53
N ALA A 103 2.43 10.75 -12.35
CA ALA A 103 3.08 11.20 -11.12
C ALA A 103 4.58 10.92 -11.12
N LEU A 104 5.02 9.74 -11.58
CA LEU A 104 6.44 9.40 -11.69
C LEU A 104 7.20 10.34 -12.63
N GLU A 105 6.59 10.67 -13.76
CA GLU A 105 7.18 11.62 -14.73
C GLU A 105 7.37 13.02 -14.13
N LYS A 106 6.37 13.51 -13.38
CA LYS A 106 6.42 14.83 -12.73
C LYS A 106 7.29 14.88 -11.50
N ALA A 107 7.32 13.80 -10.72
CA ALA A 107 8.10 13.72 -9.50
C ALA A 107 9.60 13.76 -9.77
N GLY A 108 10.03 13.26 -10.94
CA GLY A 108 11.44 13.28 -11.34
C GLY A 108 12.33 12.48 -10.38
N PHE A 109 11.79 11.43 -9.76
CA PHE A 109 12.57 10.56 -8.89
C PHE A 109 13.71 9.93 -9.70
N GLY A 110 14.91 9.90 -9.12
CA GLY A 110 16.04 9.16 -9.67
C GLY A 110 15.85 7.64 -9.53
N ALA A 111 16.92 6.87 -9.73
CA ALA A 111 16.88 5.43 -9.50
C ALA A 111 16.52 5.11 -8.03
N LEU A 112 15.52 4.24 -7.85
CA LEU A 112 15.00 3.83 -6.54
C LEU A 112 15.29 2.35 -6.28
N ASP A 113 15.49 2.01 -5.01
CA ASP A 113 15.43 0.63 -4.55
C ASP A 113 13.98 0.22 -4.29
N ILE A 114 13.22 1.08 -3.59
CA ILE A 114 11.82 0.83 -3.25
C ILE A 114 10.96 2.07 -3.51
N LEU A 115 9.85 1.87 -4.23
CA LEU A 115 8.77 2.84 -4.39
C LEU A 115 7.56 2.39 -3.57
N PHE A 116 7.11 3.23 -2.65
CA PHE A 116 5.83 3.02 -1.97
C PHE A 116 4.73 3.80 -2.67
N ILE A 117 3.57 3.18 -2.82
CA ILE A 117 2.34 3.85 -3.23
C ILE A 117 1.40 3.82 -2.02
N GLU A 118 1.20 4.97 -1.39
CA GLU A 118 0.15 5.15 -0.40
C GLU A 118 -1.17 5.38 -1.14
N ASN A 119 -2.04 4.36 -1.20
CA ASN A 119 -3.31 4.48 -1.89
C ASN A 119 -4.32 5.32 -1.08
N VAL A 120 -5.44 5.68 -1.71
CA VAL A 120 -6.55 6.34 -1.01
C VAL A 120 -7.06 5.44 0.12
N GLY A 121 -7.47 6.03 1.24
CA GLY A 121 -8.09 5.32 2.37
C GLY A 121 -9.43 4.68 1.97
N ASN A 122 -9.40 3.48 1.40
CA ASN A 122 -10.56 2.70 1.01
C ASN A 122 -10.19 1.20 0.86
N LEU A 123 -10.98 0.29 1.46
CA LEU A 123 -10.76 -1.17 1.36
C LEU A 123 -11.49 -1.85 0.18
N ILE A 124 -12.31 -1.11 -0.56
CA ILE A 124 -13.17 -1.62 -1.63
C ILE A 124 -12.59 -1.24 -3.00
N CYS A 125 -12.53 0.06 -3.32
CA CYS A 125 -12.19 0.52 -4.67
C CYS A 125 -10.77 0.07 -5.13
N PRO A 126 -9.70 0.29 -4.33
CA PRO A 126 -8.33 0.01 -4.77
C PRO A 126 -8.07 -1.47 -5.09
N THR A 127 -8.87 -2.36 -4.51
CA THR A 127 -8.75 -3.81 -4.64
C THR A 127 -8.84 -4.31 -6.08
N SER A 128 -9.56 -3.59 -6.94
CA SER A 128 -9.78 -3.96 -8.35
C SER A 128 -8.83 -3.30 -9.33
N TYR A 129 -7.97 -2.39 -8.86
CA TYR A 129 -7.04 -1.66 -9.70
C TYR A 129 -5.63 -2.21 -9.46
N ASP A 130 -4.94 -2.43 -10.56
CA ASP A 130 -3.54 -2.80 -10.62
C ASP A 130 -2.75 -1.54 -11.00
N LEU A 131 -1.68 -1.25 -10.27
CA LEU A 131 -0.82 -0.08 -10.45
C LEU A 131 0.56 -0.47 -11.00
N GLY A 132 0.74 -1.74 -11.37
CA GLY A 132 2.05 -2.28 -11.75
C GLY A 132 2.93 -2.60 -10.54
N GLU A 133 2.37 -2.61 -9.33
CA GLU A 133 3.08 -2.98 -8.10
C GLU A 133 3.52 -4.44 -8.11
N ASP A 134 4.54 -4.77 -7.30
CA ASP A 134 4.93 -6.16 -7.05
C ASP A 134 3.93 -6.85 -6.13
N PHE A 135 3.46 -6.14 -5.10
CA PHE A 135 2.44 -6.65 -4.20
C PHE A 135 1.65 -5.57 -3.46
N LYS A 136 0.43 -5.97 -3.07
CA LYS A 136 -0.46 -5.20 -2.21
C LYS A 136 -0.20 -5.54 -0.75
N VAL A 137 -0.25 -4.51 0.08
CA VAL A 137 -0.25 -4.62 1.53
C VAL A 137 -1.55 -4.02 2.05
N VAL A 138 -2.31 -4.80 2.80
CA VAL A 138 -3.51 -4.31 3.47
C VAL A 138 -3.19 -3.99 4.92
N LEU A 139 -3.52 -2.78 5.37
CA LEU A 139 -3.45 -2.43 6.79
C LEU A 139 -4.83 -2.56 7.42
N LEU A 140 -4.87 -3.17 8.60
CA LEU A 140 -6.03 -3.25 9.47
C LEU A 140 -5.63 -2.73 10.85
N SER A 141 -6.12 -1.54 11.21
CA SER A 141 -5.91 -1.00 12.55
C SER A 141 -6.81 -1.68 13.55
N LEU A 142 -6.28 -1.97 14.75
CA LEU A 142 -7.06 -2.55 15.85
C LEU A 142 -8.35 -1.77 16.15
N THR A 143 -8.30 -0.44 16.03
CA THR A 143 -9.45 0.45 16.25
C THR A 143 -10.57 0.31 15.22
N GLU A 144 -10.38 -0.48 14.16
CA GLU A 144 -11.40 -0.71 13.13
C GLU A 144 -12.34 -1.86 13.52
N GLY A 145 -11.94 -2.74 14.45
CA GLY A 145 -12.66 -3.96 14.82
C GLY A 145 -12.19 -5.20 14.05
N ASP A 146 -12.44 -6.37 14.63
CA ASP A 146 -11.90 -7.67 14.25
C ASP A 146 -12.71 -8.41 13.16
N ASP A 147 -13.81 -7.83 12.69
CA ASP A 147 -14.68 -8.40 11.64
C ASP A 147 -14.30 -8.00 10.20
N LYS A 148 -13.29 -7.13 10.05
CA LYS A 148 -12.96 -6.50 8.77
C LYS A 148 -12.51 -7.48 7.68
N PRO A 149 -11.74 -8.55 7.96
CA PRO A 149 -11.34 -9.48 6.92
C PRO A 149 -12.54 -10.07 6.15
N PHE A 150 -13.55 -10.58 6.85
CA PHE A 150 -14.76 -11.11 6.19
C PHE A 150 -15.72 -10.05 5.66
N LYS A 151 -15.68 -8.82 6.18
CA LYS A 151 -16.43 -7.70 5.58
C LYS A 151 -15.83 -7.20 4.27
N TYR A 152 -14.52 -7.31 4.10
CA TYR A 152 -13.79 -6.85 2.91
C TYR A 152 -12.94 -7.97 2.29
N PRO A 153 -13.54 -9.13 1.95
CA PRO A 153 -12.77 -10.34 1.68
C PRO A 153 -11.85 -10.20 0.47
N ALA A 154 -12.24 -9.40 -0.52
CA ALA A 154 -11.49 -9.24 -1.76
C ALA A 154 -10.07 -8.67 -1.55
N ILE A 155 -9.88 -7.70 -0.63
CA ILE A 155 -8.54 -7.12 -0.42
C ILE A 155 -7.67 -8.05 0.43
N PHE A 156 -8.24 -8.67 1.45
CA PHE A 156 -7.53 -9.63 2.31
C PHE A 156 -7.17 -10.93 1.56
N ALA A 157 -7.97 -11.33 0.57
CA ALA A 157 -7.65 -12.44 -0.33
C ALA A 157 -6.50 -12.13 -1.32
N ARG A 158 -6.30 -10.85 -1.68
CA ARG A 158 -5.34 -10.43 -2.72
C ARG A 158 -4.03 -9.85 -2.18
N ALA A 159 -4.04 -9.31 -0.96
CA ALA A 159 -2.85 -8.73 -0.37
C ALA A 159 -1.83 -9.81 -0.02
N SER A 160 -0.57 -9.61 -0.41
CA SER A 160 0.51 -10.53 -0.04
C SER A 160 0.89 -10.39 1.43
N VAL A 161 0.67 -9.21 2.01
CA VAL A 161 0.90 -8.93 3.43
C VAL A 161 -0.31 -8.23 4.03
N ALA A 162 -0.80 -8.74 5.16
CA ALA A 162 -1.74 -8.05 6.03
C ALA A 162 -1.01 -7.52 7.28
N LEU A 163 -1.03 -6.20 7.47
CA LEU A 163 -0.46 -5.54 8.63
C LEU A 163 -1.56 -5.22 9.64
N LEU A 164 -1.52 -5.87 10.80
CA LEU A 164 -2.34 -5.48 11.95
C LEU A 164 -1.63 -4.31 12.64
N THR A 165 -2.19 -3.11 12.51
CA THR A 165 -1.54 -1.87 12.97
C THR A 165 -2.08 -1.38 14.30
N LYS A 166 -1.25 -0.60 15.01
CA LYS A 166 -1.55 -0.03 16.34
C LYS A 166 -1.69 -1.09 17.42
N VAL A 167 -0.86 -2.14 17.36
CA VAL A 167 -0.85 -3.23 18.36
C VAL A 167 -0.48 -2.76 19.76
N ASP A 168 0.08 -1.55 19.90
CA ASP A 168 0.26 -0.86 21.17
C ASP A 168 -1.07 -0.54 21.90
N LEU A 169 -2.22 -0.74 21.24
CA LEU A 169 -3.56 -0.59 21.82
C LEU A 169 -4.16 -1.90 22.33
N LEU A 170 -3.47 -3.03 22.22
CA LEU A 170 -3.93 -4.30 22.79
C LEU A 170 -4.13 -4.15 24.31
N GLY A 171 -5.27 -4.63 24.80
CA GLY A 171 -5.69 -4.45 26.20
C GLY A 171 -6.36 -3.10 26.50
N ILE A 172 -6.39 -2.17 25.55
CA ILE A 172 -7.15 -0.91 25.63
C ILE A 172 -8.44 -1.00 24.82
N VAL A 173 -8.36 -1.60 23.62
CA VAL A 173 -9.52 -1.84 22.75
C VAL A 173 -9.91 -3.31 22.77
N ASP A 174 -11.21 -3.57 22.63
CA ASP A 174 -11.73 -4.92 22.44
C ASP A 174 -11.46 -5.36 20.99
N PHE A 175 -10.53 -6.30 20.82
CA PHE A 175 -10.08 -6.77 19.52
C PHE A 175 -9.49 -8.19 19.63
N ASP A 176 -10.11 -9.16 18.97
CA ASP A 176 -9.59 -10.53 18.90
C ASP A 176 -8.62 -10.69 17.72
N VAL A 177 -7.32 -10.60 18.03
CA VAL A 177 -6.24 -10.79 17.05
C VAL A 177 -6.27 -12.18 16.43
N GLU A 178 -6.56 -13.22 17.22
CA GLU A 178 -6.56 -14.59 16.72
C GLU A 178 -7.74 -14.84 15.77
N ALA A 179 -8.91 -14.25 16.07
CA ALA A 179 -10.04 -14.28 15.14
C ALA A 179 -9.69 -13.63 13.81
N VAL A 180 -9.06 -12.46 13.83
CA VAL A 180 -8.62 -11.77 12.59
C VAL A 180 -7.64 -12.64 11.81
N GLU A 181 -6.63 -13.22 12.47
CA GLU A 181 -5.65 -14.08 11.81
C GLU A 181 -6.30 -15.31 11.18
N ARG A 182 -7.25 -15.96 11.87
CA ARG A 182 -8.02 -17.08 11.31
C ARG A 182 -8.83 -16.66 10.08
N GLN A 183 -9.49 -15.51 10.12
CA GLN A 183 -10.26 -15.02 8.97
C GLN A 183 -9.35 -14.72 7.77
N ILE A 184 -8.22 -14.04 7.99
CA ILE A 184 -7.25 -13.74 6.93
C ILE A 184 -6.70 -15.05 6.35
N ARG A 185 -6.33 -16.03 7.18
CA ARG A 185 -5.86 -17.34 6.70
C ARG A 185 -6.91 -18.11 5.91
N THR A 186 -8.19 -17.93 6.24
CA THR A 186 -9.30 -18.52 5.48
C THR A 186 -9.40 -17.91 4.08
N LEU A 187 -9.20 -16.61 3.96
CA LEU A 187 -9.26 -15.88 2.69
C LEU A 187 -7.98 -16.00 1.86
N ASN A 188 -6.84 -16.07 2.52
CA ASN A 188 -5.50 -16.11 1.93
C ASN A 188 -4.55 -16.98 2.76
N PRO A 189 -4.51 -18.30 2.50
CA PRO A 189 -3.67 -19.24 3.25
C PRO A 189 -2.17 -18.91 3.18
N HIS A 190 -1.73 -18.29 2.07
CA HIS A 190 -0.33 -17.99 1.78
C HIS A 190 0.08 -16.56 2.13
N GLY A 191 -0.88 -15.70 2.46
CA GLY A 191 -0.63 -14.32 2.88
C GLY A 191 0.17 -14.25 4.17
N GLU A 192 1.09 -13.30 4.24
CA GLU A 192 1.84 -13.03 5.46
C GLU A 192 1.04 -12.10 6.36
N ILE A 193 1.03 -12.36 7.67
CA ILE A 193 0.38 -11.50 8.64
C ILE A 193 1.44 -11.00 9.60
N LEU A 194 1.57 -9.67 9.73
CA LEU A 194 2.49 -9.05 10.67
C LEU A 194 1.73 -8.10 11.59
N ARG A 195 2.13 -8.10 12.86
CA ARG A 195 1.62 -7.22 13.91
C ARG A 195 2.60 -6.08 14.07
N VAL A 196 2.14 -4.83 13.97
CA VAL A 196 3.04 -3.67 13.99
C VAL A 196 2.49 -2.49 14.81
N SER A 197 3.39 -1.80 15.48
CA SER A 197 3.15 -0.46 16.02
C SER A 197 4.26 0.47 15.52
N ALA A 198 3.89 1.41 14.66
CA ALA A 198 4.80 2.48 14.25
C ALA A 198 5.15 3.42 15.41
N LYS A 199 4.31 3.47 16.46
CA LYS A 199 4.51 4.30 17.65
C LYS A 199 5.56 3.73 18.58
N THR A 200 5.49 2.44 18.91
CA THR A 200 6.44 1.79 19.82
C THR A 200 7.63 1.17 19.07
N GLY A 201 7.49 0.95 17.77
CA GLY A 201 8.46 0.24 16.93
C GLY A 201 8.27 -1.28 16.91
N GLU A 202 7.31 -1.82 17.67
CA GLU A 202 6.99 -3.24 17.68
C GLU A 202 6.67 -3.75 16.27
N GLY A 203 7.27 -4.89 15.89
CA GLY A 203 7.08 -5.52 14.58
C GLY A 203 7.68 -4.79 13.37
N MET A 204 8.12 -3.54 13.52
CA MET A 204 8.64 -2.74 12.41
C MET A 204 9.91 -3.33 11.79
N GLU A 205 10.74 -4.01 12.57
CA GLU A 205 11.92 -4.71 12.02
C GLU A 205 11.53 -5.89 11.14
N ALA A 206 10.54 -6.69 11.56
CA ALA A 206 10.04 -7.81 10.75
C ALA A 206 9.45 -7.31 9.43
N TRP A 207 8.70 -6.20 9.49
CA TRP A 207 8.20 -5.50 8.31
C TRP A 207 9.34 -5.03 7.37
N CYS A 208 10.38 -4.39 7.90
CA CYS A 208 11.52 -3.96 7.07
C CYS A 208 12.27 -5.14 6.44
N ARG A 209 12.48 -6.23 7.20
CA ARG A 209 13.11 -7.46 6.66
C ARG A 209 12.29 -8.08 5.53
N LYS A 210 10.96 -8.06 5.63
CA LYS A 210 10.08 -8.51 4.54
C LYS A 210 10.30 -7.69 3.26
N LEU A 211 10.41 -6.37 3.37
CA LEU A 211 10.71 -5.49 2.24
C LEU A 211 12.09 -5.79 1.64
N GLU A 212 13.12 -5.95 2.47
CA GLU A 212 14.48 -6.28 2.04
C GLU A 212 14.54 -7.62 1.31
N HIS A 213 13.88 -8.66 1.84
CA HIS A 213 13.77 -9.97 1.18
C HIS A 213 13.05 -9.88 -0.17
N ALA A 214 11.96 -9.11 -0.25
CA ALA A 214 11.24 -8.91 -1.52
C ALA A 214 12.10 -8.15 -2.55
N LEU A 215 12.90 -7.17 -2.10
CA LEU A 215 13.83 -6.45 -2.96
C LEU A 215 14.95 -7.37 -3.49
N VAL A 216 15.51 -8.22 -2.64
CA VAL A 216 16.51 -9.22 -3.07
C VAL A 216 15.90 -10.16 -4.11
N ALA A 217 14.69 -10.67 -3.87
CA ALA A 217 14.00 -11.55 -4.81
C ALA A 217 13.71 -10.86 -6.15
N LYS A 218 13.38 -9.56 -6.17
CA LYS A 218 13.19 -8.79 -7.40
C LYS A 218 14.47 -8.58 -8.21
N ARG A 219 15.62 -8.59 -7.54
CA ARG A 219 16.93 -8.29 -8.15
C ARG A 219 17.69 -9.52 -8.64
N ALA A 220 17.34 -10.69 -8.11
CA ALA A 220 17.81 -12.00 -8.54
C ALA A 220 17.39 -12.29 -9.99
#